data_AF-A0A948PNG3-F1
#
_entry.id   AF-A0A948PNG3-F1
#
_cell.length_a   1.000
_cell.length_b   1.000
_cell.length_c   1.000
_cell.angle_alpha   90.00
_cell.angle_beta   90.00
_cell.angle_gamma   90.00
#
_symmetry.space_group_name_H-M   'P 1'
#
loop_
_entity.id
_entity.type
_entity.pdbx_description
1 polymer ?
#
loop_
_entity_poly.entity_id
_entity_poly.type
_entity_poly.pdbx_seq_one_letter_code
_entity_poly.pdbx_strand_id
1 'polypeptide(L)'
;YLPHPDSETLLIAYGITSRVIRPLRKEYSIYRPIRIFPVLEERIRDITSRYKRIIVVEMNDGQYRGELQKILRRDILGVSILGGTINLREVKAKINELL
;
A
#
# COMPACT_ATOMS: atom_id res chain seq x y z
N TYR A 1 -1.53 3.33 10.91
CA TYR A 1 -0.17 3.62 10.44
C TYR A 1 0.77 2.84 11.34
N LEU A 2 1.69 2.08 10.75
CA LEU A 2 2.67 1.24 11.42
C LEU A 2 4.03 1.58 10.79
N PRO A 3 4.80 2.53 11.33
CA PRO A 3 6.13 2.84 10.82
C PRO A 3 7.11 1.69 11.07
N HIS A 4 8.06 1.52 10.16
CA HIS A 4 9.28 0.75 10.33
C HIS A 4 10.48 1.69 10.13
N PRO A 5 11.40 1.81 11.11
CA PRO A 5 12.43 2.86 11.12
C PRO A 5 13.35 2.82 9.90
N ASP A 6 13.70 1.61 9.44
CA ASP A 6 14.66 1.42 8.34
C ASP A 6 13.98 1.19 6.97
N SER A 7 12.65 1.37 6.88
CA SER A 7 11.92 1.08 5.64
C SER A 7 11.73 2.32 4.79
N GLU A 8 12.35 2.32 3.60
CA GLU A 8 12.12 3.33 2.56
C GLU A 8 10.83 3.09 1.75
N THR A 9 10.18 1.94 1.97
CA THR A 9 8.96 1.52 1.27
C THR A 9 7.74 1.60 2.20
N LEU A 10 6.65 2.17 1.69
CA LEU A 10 5.34 2.20 2.33
C LEU A 10 4.38 1.25 1.61
N LEU A 11 3.83 0.28 2.34
CA LEU A 11 2.69 -0.50 1.88
C LEU A 11 1.39 0.20 2.27
N ILE A 12 0.52 0.44 1.31
CA ILE A 12 -0.83 0.97 1.53
C ILE A 12 -1.83 -0.13 1.21
N ALA A 13 -2.66 -0.50 2.19
CA ALA A 13 -3.65 -1.57 2.01
C ALA A 13 -4.90 -1.27 2.83
N TYR A 14 -6.06 -1.71 2.34
CA TYR A 14 -7.36 -1.46 2.97
C TYR A 14 -8.23 -2.71 2.98
N GLY A 15 -9.33 -2.70 3.73
CA GLY A 15 -10.19 -3.88 3.87
C GLY A 15 -9.41 -5.12 4.32
N ILE A 16 -9.66 -6.26 3.65
CA ILE A 16 -9.01 -7.53 3.97
C ILE A 16 -7.51 -7.56 3.63
N THR A 17 -7.05 -6.87 2.58
CA THR A 17 -5.61 -6.86 2.22
C THR A 17 -4.75 -6.28 3.34
N SER A 18 -5.27 -5.27 4.04
CA SER A 18 -4.59 -4.68 5.21
C SER A 18 -4.37 -5.66 6.36
N ARG A 19 -5.26 -6.65 6.52
CA ARG A 19 -5.13 -7.71 7.53
C ARG A 19 -4.10 -8.74 7.10
N VAL A 20 -4.13 -9.13 5.82
CA VAL A 20 -3.20 -10.09 5.24
C VAL A 20 -1.76 -9.58 5.31
N ILE A 21 -1.50 -8.32 4.92
CA ILE A 21 -0.13 -7.78 4.90
C ILE A 21 0.39 -7.38 6.29
N ARG A 22 -0.44 -7.42 7.34
CA ARG A 22 -0.05 -6.96 8.69
C ARG A 22 1.21 -7.65 9.26
N PRO A 23 1.53 -8.92 8.97
CA PRO A 23 2.79 -9.53 9.39
C PRO A 23 4.03 -8.89 8.75
N LEU A 24 3.89 -8.29 7.57
CA LEU A 24 4.97 -7.61 6.84
C LEU A 24 5.44 -6.31 7.51
N ARG A 25 4.78 -5.87 8.59
CA ARG A 25 5.20 -4.71 9.40
C ARG A 25 6.60 -4.85 10.01
N LYS A 26 7.15 -6.07 10.01
CA LYS A 26 8.51 -6.37 10.46
C LYS A 26 9.58 -5.97 9.44
N GLU A 27 9.18 -5.66 8.21
CA GLU A 27 10.06 -5.37 7.08
C GLU A 27 9.71 -4.03 6.44
N TYR A 28 8.42 -3.64 6.48
CA TYR A 28 7.92 -2.44 5.81
C TYR A 28 7.08 -1.56 6.71
N SER A 29 7.04 -0.27 6.39
CA SER A 29 6.01 0.64 6.90
C SER A 29 4.66 0.32 6.27
N ILE A 30 3.60 0.31 7.08
CA ILE A 30 2.23 0.01 6.61
C ILE A 30 1.28 1.14 6.95
N TYR A 31 0.55 1.65 5.95
CA TYR A 31 -0.58 2.53 6.14
C TYR A 31 -1.89 1.83 5.73
N ARG A 32 -2.84 1.84 6.66
CA ARG A 32 -4.22 1.42 6.42
C ARG A 32 -5.11 2.66 6.42
N PRO A 33 -5.58 3.15 5.27
CA PRO A 33 -6.55 4.23 5.24
C PRO A 33 -7.84 3.76 5.91
N ILE A 34 -8.39 4.61 6.78
CA ILE A 34 -9.70 4.36 7.43
C ILE A 34 -10.82 4.72 6.45
N ARG A 35 -10.60 5.75 5.63
CA ARG A 35 -11.50 6.23 4.58
C ARG A 35 -10.76 6.17 3.25
N ILE A 36 -11.27 5.35 2.32
CA ILE A 36 -10.71 5.24 0.97
C ILE A 36 -11.35 6.25 0.01
N PHE A 37 -12.59 6.66 0.27
CA PHE A 37 -13.28 7.66 -0.52
C PHE A 37 -14.23 8.51 0.36
N PRO A 38 -14.24 9.85 0.22
CA PRO A 38 -13.21 10.65 -0.45
C PRO A 38 -11.83 10.46 0.21
N VAL A 39 -10.76 10.59 -0.57
CA VAL A 39 -9.39 10.42 -0.06
C VAL A 39 -9.05 11.56 0.91
N LEU A 40 -8.43 11.22 2.04
CA LEU A 40 -7.88 12.20 2.98
C LEU A 40 -6.52 12.72 2.46
N GLU A 41 -6.54 13.65 1.51
CA GLU A 41 -5.34 14.04 0.77
C GLU A 41 -4.19 14.56 1.65
N GLU A 42 -4.48 15.45 2.61
CA GLU A 42 -3.46 16.00 3.50
C GLU A 42 -2.74 14.90 4.27
N ARG A 43 -3.51 13.93 4.79
CA ARG A 43 -2.96 12.79 5.52
C ARG A 43 -2.17 11.84 4.62
N ILE A 44 -2.62 11.65 3.39
CA ILE A 44 -1.89 10.88 2.39
C ILE A 44 -0.55 11.57 2.09
N ARG A 45 -0.54 12.88 1.83
CA ARG A 45 0.68 13.65 1.58
C ARG A 45 1.66 13.60 2.75
N ASP A 46 1.20 13.82 3.98
CA ASP A 46 2.03 13.76 5.19
C ASP A 46 2.71 12.40 5.38
N ILE A 47 1.98 11.30 5.18
CA ILE A 47 2.53 9.96 5.39
C ILE A 47 3.46 9.59 4.23
N THR A 48 3.03 9.81 3.00
CA THR A 48 3.74 9.35 1.79
C THR A 48 5.01 10.14 1.47
N SER A 49 5.11 11.39 1.92
CA SER A 49 6.30 12.24 1.73
C SER A 49 7.57 11.65 2.36
N ARG A 50 7.42 10.77 3.36
CA ARG A 50 8.51 10.15 4.12
C ARG A 50 9.12 8.93 3.41
N TYR A 51 8.54 8.48 2.30
CA TYR A 51 8.92 7.22 1.66
C TYR A 51 9.37 7.43 0.21
N LYS A 52 10.44 6.72 -0.15
CA LYS A 52 10.94 6.68 -1.53
C LYS A 52 10.01 5.85 -2.40
N ARG A 53 9.45 4.76 -1.88
CA ARG A 53 8.57 3.85 -2.62
C ARG A 53 7.22 3.71 -1.94
N ILE A 54 6.16 3.67 -2.73
CA ILE A 54 4.79 3.44 -2.28
C ILE A 54 4.23 2.28 -3.10
N ILE A 55 3.73 1.25 -2.42
CA ILE A 55 3.11 0.08 -3.03
C ILE A 55 1.68 -0.04 -2.49
N VAL A 56 0.68 0.01 -3.36
CA VAL A 56 -0.72 -0.23 -2.99
C VAL A 56 -1.04 -1.71 -3.16
N VAL A 57 -1.51 -2.36 -2.11
CA VAL A 57 -1.95 -3.76 -2.13
C VAL A 57 -3.48 -3.81 -2.04
N GLU A 58 -4.13 -4.18 -3.14
CA GLU A 58 -5.58 -4.10 -3.28
C GLU A 58 -6.19 -5.29 -4.02
N MET A 59 -7.46 -5.60 -3.70
CA MET A 59 -8.25 -6.67 -4.35
C MET A 59 -9.08 -6.12 -5.50
N ASN A 60 -8.45 -5.31 -6.32
CA ASN A 60 -9.02 -4.73 -7.52
C ASN A 60 -7.86 -4.31 -8.44
N ASP A 61 -8.18 -3.77 -9.61
CA ASP A 61 -7.20 -3.47 -10.64
C ASP A 61 -6.71 -2.02 -10.59
N GLY A 62 -6.13 -1.61 -9.45
CA GLY A 62 -5.42 -0.34 -9.38
C GLY A 62 -6.29 0.89 -9.07
N GLN A 63 -7.54 0.73 -8.60
CA GLN A 63 -8.45 1.87 -8.44
C GLN A 63 -7.93 2.86 -7.40
N TYR A 64 -7.58 2.41 -6.19
CA TYR A 64 -7.08 3.33 -5.17
C TYR A 64 -5.69 3.84 -5.53
N ARG A 65 -4.83 2.98 -6.11
CA ARG A 65 -3.54 3.39 -6.67
C ARG A 65 -3.69 4.55 -7.66
N GLY A 66 -4.64 4.45 -8.58
CA GLY A 66 -4.93 5.50 -9.57
C GLY A 66 -5.34 6.82 -8.92
N GLU A 67 -6.18 6.78 -7.88
CA GLU A 67 -6.54 7.98 -7.11
C GLU A 67 -5.33 8.60 -6.40
N LEU A 68 -4.50 7.77 -5.75
CA LEU A 68 -3.29 8.26 -5.10
C LEU A 68 -2.29 8.86 -6.10
N GLN A 69 -2.14 8.29 -7.30
CA GLN A 69 -1.28 8.86 -8.34
C GLN A 69 -1.75 10.25 -8.78
N LYS A 70 -3.06 10.47 -8.91
CA LYS A 70 -3.63 11.79 -9.24
C LYS A 70 -3.34 12.83 -8.15
N ILE A 71 -3.49 12.43 -6.89
CA ILE A 71 -3.31 13.31 -5.71
C ILE A 71 -1.84 13.65 -5.48
N LEU A 72 -0.95 12.66 -5.64
CA LEU A 72 0.47 12.76 -5.29
C LEU A 72 1.37 13.16 -6.46
N ARG A 73 0.88 13.06 -7.71
CA ARG A 73 1.62 13.43 -8.93
C ARG A 73 2.99 12.74 -9.03
N ARG A 74 3.08 11.49 -8.55
CA ARG A 74 4.26 10.64 -8.65
C ARG A 74 3.86 9.20 -8.91
N ASP A 75 4.83 8.42 -9.37
CA ASP A 75 4.61 6.99 -9.62
C ASP A 75 4.32 6.24 -8.32
N ILE A 76 3.35 5.32 -8.40
CA ILE A 76 2.90 4.48 -7.29
C ILE A 76 2.73 3.06 -7.83
N LEU A 77 3.45 2.13 -7.21
CA LEU A 77 3.43 0.73 -7.61
C LEU A 77 2.20 0.03 -7.02
N GLY A 78 1.82 -1.10 -7.60
CA GLY A 78 0.60 -1.82 -7.23
C GLY A 78 0.77 -3.33 -7.23
N VAL A 79 0.15 -3.97 -6.25
CA VAL A 79 -0.09 -5.41 -6.21
C VAL A 79 -1.60 -5.63 -6.26
N SER A 80 -2.10 -5.95 -7.46
CA SER A 80 -3.49 -6.34 -7.69
C SER A 80 -3.68 -7.83 -7.36
N ILE A 81 -4.65 -8.12 -6.49
CA ILE A 81 -5.02 -9.46 -6.07
C ILE A 81 -6.38 -9.80 -6.69
N LEU A 82 -6.35 -10.61 -7.75
CA LEU A 82 -7.54 -11.03 -8.50
C LEU A 82 -7.87 -12.49 -8.18
N GLY A 83 -9.15 -12.87 -8.19
CA GLY A 83 -9.56 -14.28 -8.01
C GLY A 83 -9.88 -14.73 -6.59
N GLY A 84 -10.20 -13.79 -5.68
CA GLY A 84 -10.86 -14.07 -4.39
C GLY A 84 -9.99 -14.69 -3.28
N THR A 85 -8.96 -15.46 -3.61
CA THR A 85 -8.02 -16.03 -2.64
C THR A 85 -6.86 -15.07 -2.39
N ILE A 86 -6.49 -14.87 -1.13
CA ILE A 86 -5.38 -13.98 -0.75
C ILE A 86 -4.33 -14.78 0.03
N ASN A 87 -3.15 -14.96 -0.56
CA ASN A 87 -2.03 -15.64 0.06
C ASN A 87 -0.90 -14.64 0.39
N LEU A 88 -0.50 -14.58 1.67
CA LEU A 88 0.58 -13.69 2.11
C LEU A 88 1.92 -13.96 1.38
N ARG A 89 2.24 -15.22 1.09
CA ARG A 89 3.50 -15.56 0.40
C ARG A 89 3.53 -15.01 -1.02
N GLU A 90 2.42 -15.13 -1.74
CA GLU A 90 2.28 -14.59 -3.10
C GLU A 90 2.32 -13.06 -3.10
N VAL A 91 1.59 -12.43 -2.16
CA VAL A 91 1.62 -10.97 -1.99
C VAL A 91 3.05 -10.49 -1.69
N LYS A 92 3.77 -11.19 -0.82
CA LYS A 92 5.17 -10.86 -0.50
C LYS A 92 6.09 -11.04 -1.70
N ALA A 93 5.93 -12.11 -2.48
CA ALA A 93 6.71 -12.32 -3.70
C ALA A 93 6.53 -11.18 -4.70
N LYS A 94 5.27 -10.78 -4.96
CA LYS A 94 4.95 -9.63 -5.84
C LYS A 94 5.49 -8.30 -5.29
N ILE A 95 5.47 -8.09 -3.98
CA ILE A 95 6.09 -6.90 -3.36
C ILE A 95 7.59 -6.89 -3.64
N ASN A 96 8.27 -8.04 -3.50
CA ASN A 96 9.72 -8.14 -3.70
C ASN A 96 10.14 -7.93 -5.16
N GLU A 97 9.31 -8.31 -6.14
CA GLU A 97 9.53 -8.03 -7.56
C GLU A 97 9.53 -6.51 -7.90
N LEU A 98 9.00 -5.68 -6.98
CA LEU A 98 8.86 -4.22 -7.14
C LEU A 98 9.93 -3.43 -6.35
N LEU A 99 10.80 -4.10 -5.62
CA LEU A 99 11.87 -3.48 -4.82
C LEU A 99 13.13 -3.25 -5.66
#